data_AF-A0A958BPS5-F1
#
_entry.id   AF-A0A958BPS5-F1
#
_cell.length_a   1.000
_cell.length_b   1.000
_cell.length_c   1.000
_cell.angle_alpha   90.00
_cell.angle_beta   90.00
_cell.angle_gamma   90.00
#
_symmetry.space_group_name_H-M   'P 1'
#
loop_
_entity.id
_entity.type
_entity.pdbx_description
1 polymer ?
#
loop_
_entity_poly.entity_id
_entity_poly.type
_entity_poly.pdbx_seq_one_letter_code
_entity_poly.pdbx_strand_id
1 'polypeptide(L)'
;MRFKKSQQAGNVLRGTKVTRSARLLASFVVALLALLAFGPESGARPRPKAQVLASAPVTTAAFQRISASYIDPSRFDFEVGLDDALRAMEALVPEFQADYKPGDTVLKAQMNLARKTFNVSYLSSIPATLDILKKVYVFIEENLESEVDLHDVEYVAVNGFMNILDPHSRLLAPDIYREFMVTTSGSFGGIGIVVGVRENKLTVVSPLDDTPAARAGMRAGDEIIRIEDESTENMPLDEAVKRLRGPEGTDVNMTIQREGEAKPIEVSLTRARIEIKSVSYELLPGNVGYVRLTSFQEISARDLKDALAAMQGEVSGADKFKGLVLDLRNNPGGLLDQAIQVSDLFLESGDIVSTVTRMSRKPERAHHFRTEPDYPIVVLVNEGSAS
;
A
#
# COMPACT_ATOMS: atom_id res chain seq x y z
N MET A 1 18.00 -32.75 59.27
CA MET A 1 19.39 -32.88 59.79
C MET A 1 20.04 -31.52 59.68
N ARG A 2 20.31 -30.84 60.81
CA ARG A 2 21.64 -30.65 61.41
C ARG A 2 22.65 -30.00 60.44
N PHE A 3 23.39 -28.92 60.74
CA PHE A 3 23.69 -28.20 61.98
C PHE A 3 24.60 -27.01 61.61
N LYS A 4 24.52 -25.90 62.40
CA LYS A 4 25.63 -25.07 62.95
C LYS A 4 26.71 -24.46 62.02
N LYS A 5 27.45 -23.40 62.36
CA LYS A 5 27.50 -22.28 63.34
C LYS A 5 28.89 -21.68 63.09
N SER A 6 29.07 -20.36 63.21
CA SER A 6 30.11 -19.72 64.07
C SER A 6 30.16 -18.22 63.74
N GLN A 7 29.68 -17.32 64.62
CA GLN A 7 30.36 -16.75 65.81
C GLN A 7 31.32 -15.60 65.43
N GLN A 8 30.99 -14.34 65.78
CA GLN A 8 31.28 -13.60 67.05
C GLN A 8 32.53 -12.71 66.88
N ALA A 9 32.75 -11.55 67.50
CA ALA A 9 32.14 -10.79 68.61
C ALA A 9 32.56 -9.29 68.45
N GLY A 10 31.84 -8.29 68.97
CA GLY A 10 32.09 -7.61 70.28
C GLY A 10 33.02 -6.40 70.09
N ASN A 11 32.90 -5.18 70.65
CA ASN A 11 32.27 -4.54 71.82
C ASN A 11 32.07 -3.04 71.45
N VAL A 12 30.98 -2.30 71.70
CA VAL A 12 30.45 -1.64 72.92
C VAL A 12 31.46 -0.92 73.85
N LEU A 13 31.40 0.43 73.94
CA LEU A 13 30.90 1.24 75.08
C LEU A 13 31.52 2.67 75.20
N ARG A 14 30.61 3.64 75.43
CA ARG A 14 30.69 4.85 76.31
C ARG A 14 31.73 5.93 75.97
N GLY A 15 31.46 7.23 76.03
CA GLY A 15 30.33 8.03 76.54
C GLY A 15 30.82 9.40 77.04
N THR A 16 29.89 10.37 77.12
CA THR A 16 29.93 11.67 77.86
C THR A 16 30.76 12.83 77.27
N LYS A 17 30.44 14.13 77.38
CA LYS A 17 29.24 14.99 77.65
C LYS A 17 29.76 16.46 77.68
N VAL A 18 28.88 17.48 77.58
CA VAL A 18 29.07 18.92 78.01
C VAL A 18 29.84 19.81 76.97
N THR A 19 29.52 21.06 76.54
CA THR A 19 28.67 22.19 76.99
C THR A 19 28.39 23.21 75.86
N ARG A 20 27.46 24.15 76.13
CA ARG A 20 26.94 25.25 75.30
C ARG A 20 27.89 26.45 75.07
N SER A 21 27.57 27.16 73.98
CA SER A 21 27.49 28.63 73.79
C SER A 21 28.76 29.49 73.71
N ALA A 22 28.99 30.11 72.54
CA ALA A 22 28.81 31.56 72.31
C ALA A 22 29.02 31.93 70.82
N ARG A 23 28.24 32.92 70.38
CA ARG A 23 28.15 33.50 69.02
C ARG A 23 29.44 34.21 68.61
N LEU A 24 29.80 34.20 67.31
CA LEU A 24 29.74 35.37 66.41
C LEU A 24 30.27 35.03 64.98
N LEU A 25 29.71 35.74 63.99
CA LEU A 25 30.17 35.95 62.60
C LEU A 25 29.83 34.81 61.61
N ALA A 26 28.71 34.84 60.90
CA ALA A 26 28.35 35.72 59.78
C ALA A 26 29.27 35.52 58.56
N SER A 27 28.63 35.12 57.45
CA SER A 27 29.14 34.95 56.08
C SER A 27 29.73 33.57 55.76
N PHE A 28 29.28 33.01 54.64
CA PHE A 28 29.67 31.71 54.03
C PHE A 28 29.00 30.43 54.55
N VAL A 29 27.68 30.32 54.39
CA VAL A 29 27.01 29.02 54.14
C VAL A 29 25.95 29.18 53.06
N VAL A 30 26.36 29.27 51.79
CA VAL A 30 25.56 28.88 50.62
C VAL A 30 26.54 28.36 49.57
N ALA A 31 27.05 27.14 49.76
CA ALA A 31 27.65 26.30 48.70
C ALA A 31 28.34 25.07 49.30
N LEU A 32 27.62 24.17 50.00
CA LEU A 32 28.02 22.75 50.11
C LEU A 32 26.93 21.89 50.77
N LEU A 33 25.72 21.85 50.20
CA LEU A 33 24.70 20.86 50.57
C LEU A 33 23.69 20.66 49.43
N ALA A 34 24.22 20.47 48.22
CA ALA A 34 23.46 20.13 47.01
C ALA A 34 24.11 18.93 46.31
N LEU A 35 24.27 17.80 47.02
CA LEU A 35 24.84 16.58 46.42
C LEU A 35 24.27 15.26 46.94
N LEU A 36 23.10 15.26 47.58
CA LEU A 36 22.39 14.02 47.93
C LEU A 36 20.86 14.20 47.86
N ALA A 37 20.34 14.39 46.65
CA ALA A 37 18.94 14.15 46.31
C ALA A 37 18.76 14.06 44.78
N PHE A 38 19.51 13.17 44.12
CA PHE A 38 19.19 12.70 42.77
C PHE A 38 19.08 11.18 42.83
N GLY A 39 17.92 10.70 43.29
CA GLY A 39 17.41 9.41 42.83
C GLY A 39 16.90 9.57 41.40
N PRO A 40 16.92 8.52 40.56
CA PRO A 40 16.41 8.62 39.21
C PRO A 40 14.91 8.94 39.28
N GLU A 41 14.52 10.13 38.83
CA GLU A 41 13.12 10.45 38.52
C GLU A 41 12.71 9.58 37.32
N SER A 42 12.35 8.33 37.58
CA SER A 42 11.51 7.53 36.67
C SER A 42 10.09 8.06 36.78
N GLY A 43 9.79 9.09 35.99
CA GLY A 43 8.50 9.75 36.03
C GLY A 43 8.35 10.79 34.93
N ALA A 44 8.85 10.51 33.73
CA ALA A 44 8.40 11.25 32.56
C ALA A 44 6.88 11.09 32.49
N ARG A 45 6.12 12.16 32.74
CA ARG A 45 4.72 12.19 32.33
C ARG A 45 4.72 11.82 30.84
N PRO A 46 3.92 10.83 30.40
CA PRO A 46 3.82 10.55 28.98
C PRO A 46 3.48 11.87 28.29
N ARG A 47 4.27 12.23 27.26
CA ARG A 47 3.88 13.32 26.35
C ARG A 47 2.45 12.98 25.90
N PRO A 48 1.50 13.93 25.89
CA PRO A 48 0.18 13.64 25.33
C PRO A 48 0.42 13.07 23.93
N LYS A 49 -0.02 11.82 23.70
CA LYS A 49 -0.03 11.24 22.36
C LYS A 49 -0.70 12.28 21.48
N ALA A 50 -0.04 12.69 20.40
CA ALA A 50 -0.65 13.60 19.45
C ALA A 50 -2.00 12.99 19.07
N GLN A 51 -3.10 13.72 19.20
CA GLN A 51 -4.43 13.26 18.81
C GLN A 51 -4.51 13.22 17.27
N VAL A 52 -3.77 12.30 16.66
CA VAL A 52 -3.69 12.15 15.20
C VAL A 52 -5.08 11.74 14.69
N LEU A 53 -5.77 10.86 15.42
CA LEU A 53 -7.07 10.32 15.02
C LEU A 53 -8.29 11.15 15.41
N ALA A 54 -8.18 12.13 16.30
CA ALA A 54 -9.31 12.96 16.67
C ALA A 54 -9.91 13.73 15.46
N SER A 55 -9.06 14.04 14.48
CA SER A 55 -9.49 14.69 13.24
C SER A 55 -10.06 13.70 12.20
N ALA A 56 -9.69 12.42 12.29
CA ALA A 56 -10.01 11.33 11.35
C ALA A 56 -9.98 11.77 9.87
N PRO A 57 -8.83 12.24 9.37
CA PRO A 57 -8.74 12.87 8.07
C PRO A 57 -9.09 11.91 6.93
N VAL A 58 -8.68 10.65 7.03
CA VAL A 58 -8.93 9.62 6.00
C VAL A 58 -10.42 9.29 5.96
N THR A 59 -11.01 9.01 7.13
CA THR A 59 -12.43 8.69 7.27
C THR A 59 -13.30 9.85 6.78
N THR A 60 -12.95 11.08 7.18
CA THR A 60 -13.68 12.29 6.78
C THR A 60 -13.65 12.47 5.26
N ALA A 61 -12.48 12.37 4.62
CA ALA A 61 -12.34 12.53 3.18
C ALA A 61 -13.10 11.43 2.40
N ALA A 62 -12.98 10.17 2.82
CA ALA A 62 -13.66 9.05 2.18
C ALA A 62 -15.19 9.18 2.27
N PHE A 63 -15.69 9.51 3.46
CA PHE A 63 -17.13 9.70 3.69
C PHE A 63 -17.70 10.89 2.91
N GLN A 64 -16.95 11.98 2.77
CA GLN A 64 -17.34 13.09 1.88
C GLN A 64 -17.41 12.64 0.42
N ARG A 65 -16.40 11.90 -0.05
CA ARG A 65 -16.32 11.44 -1.44
C ARG A 65 -17.45 10.48 -1.79
N ILE A 66 -17.71 9.49 -0.93
CA ILE A 66 -18.75 8.47 -1.16
C ILE A 66 -20.14 9.09 -1.10
N SER A 67 -20.40 9.99 -0.14
CA SER A 67 -21.67 10.72 -0.04
C SER A 67 -21.99 11.50 -1.32
N ALA A 68 -20.98 12.15 -1.90
CA ALA A 68 -21.12 12.98 -3.09
C ALA A 68 -21.22 12.16 -4.38
N SER A 69 -20.56 11.00 -4.45
CA SER A 69 -20.30 10.32 -5.73
C SER A 69 -21.02 8.98 -5.89
N TYR A 70 -21.43 8.35 -4.79
CA TYR A 70 -22.05 7.02 -4.84
C TYR A 70 -23.40 7.07 -5.55
N ILE A 71 -23.61 6.14 -6.48
CA ILE A 71 -24.74 6.18 -7.43
C ILE A 71 -26.09 5.85 -6.78
N ASP A 72 -26.09 4.98 -5.77
CA ASP A 72 -27.29 4.43 -5.15
C ASP A 72 -27.35 4.72 -3.63
N PRO A 73 -27.87 5.89 -3.21
CA PRO A 73 -27.96 6.23 -1.80
C PRO A 73 -28.83 5.29 -0.95
N SER A 74 -29.64 4.41 -1.57
CA SER A 74 -30.48 3.47 -0.83
C SER A 74 -29.71 2.31 -0.21
N ARG A 75 -28.46 2.09 -0.63
CA ARG A 75 -27.55 1.05 -0.10
C ARG A 75 -27.01 1.34 1.29
N PHE A 76 -27.10 2.59 1.76
CA PHE A 76 -26.57 2.96 3.06
C PHE A 76 -27.45 2.42 4.18
N ASP A 77 -26.99 1.34 4.80
CA ASP A 77 -27.43 0.87 6.12
C ASP A 77 -26.35 1.24 7.15
N PHE A 78 -26.58 2.33 7.89
CA PHE A 78 -25.57 2.88 8.81
C PHE A 78 -25.29 1.97 10.00
N GLU A 79 -26.27 1.18 10.44
CA GLU A 79 -26.11 0.26 11.56
C GLU A 79 -25.26 -0.95 11.14
N VAL A 80 -25.58 -1.56 10.01
CA VAL A 80 -24.77 -2.65 9.45
C VAL A 80 -23.37 -2.15 9.09
N GLY A 81 -23.26 -0.96 8.48
CA GLY A 81 -21.97 -0.36 8.14
C GLY A 81 -21.10 -0.09 9.37
N LEU A 82 -21.67 0.32 10.50
CA LEU A 82 -20.91 0.49 11.74
C LEU A 82 -20.45 -0.86 12.31
N ASP A 83 -21.31 -1.90 12.30
CA ASP A 83 -20.92 -3.26 12.72
C ASP A 83 -19.73 -3.78 11.89
N ASP A 84 -19.80 -3.67 10.57
CA ASP A 84 -18.72 -4.11 9.68
C ASP A 84 -17.42 -3.30 9.86
N ALA A 85 -17.53 -1.99 10.10
CA ALA A 85 -16.39 -1.14 10.42
C ALA A 85 -15.71 -1.54 11.74
N LEU A 86 -16.51 -1.83 12.78
CA LEU A 86 -16.00 -2.28 14.08
C LEU A 86 -15.29 -3.62 13.96
N ARG A 87 -15.87 -4.60 13.27
CA ARG A 87 -15.23 -5.90 13.02
C ARG A 87 -13.93 -5.79 12.24
N ALA A 88 -13.86 -4.89 11.26
CA ALA A 88 -12.63 -4.63 10.52
C ALA A 88 -11.52 -4.07 11.43
N MET A 89 -11.88 -3.20 12.40
CA MET A 89 -10.94 -2.72 13.41
C MET A 89 -10.50 -3.81 14.39
N GLU A 90 -11.42 -4.67 14.87
CA GLU A 90 -11.07 -5.82 15.74
C GLU A 90 -10.10 -6.79 15.06
N ALA A 91 -10.25 -7.00 13.75
CA ALA A 91 -9.35 -7.85 12.98
C ALA A 91 -7.92 -7.29 12.87
N LEU A 92 -7.80 -5.96 12.78
CA LEU A 92 -6.51 -5.26 12.72
C LEU A 92 -5.87 -5.11 14.10
N VAL A 93 -6.68 -4.83 15.12
CA VAL A 93 -6.26 -4.56 16.51
C VAL A 93 -6.92 -5.58 17.43
N PRO A 94 -6.32 -6.77 17.63
CA PRO A 94 -6.94 -7.86 18.41
C PRO A 94 -7.24 -7.51 19.87
N GLU A 95 -6.57 -6.51 20.44
CA GLU A 95 -6.79 -5.99 21.79
C GLU A 95 -8.07 -5.14 21.90
N PHE A 96 -8.58 -4.65 20.76
CA PHE A 96 -9.83 -3.90 20.66
C PHE A 96 -11.00 -4.87 20.45
N GLN A 97 -12.06 -4.66 21.23
CA GLN A 97 -13.31 -5.41 21.13
C GLN A 97 -14.51 -4.46 21.22
N ALA A 98 -15.52 -4.72 20.40
CA ALA A 98 -16.75 -3.97 20.27
C ALA A 98 -17.96 -4.90 20.41
N ASP A 99 -18.75 -4.69 21.46
CA ASP A 99 -20.07 -5.31 21.62
C ASP A 99 -21.13 -4.34 21.08
N TYR A 100 -21.54 -4.59 19.84
CA TYR A 100 -22.59 -3.88 19.11
C TYR A 100 -23.21 -4.78 18.05
N LYS A 101 -24.52 -4.65 17.85
CA LYS A 101 -25.27 -5.24 16.74
C LYS A 101 -26.26 -4.22 16.16
N PRO A 102 -26.64 -4.35 14.87
CA PRO A 102 -27.74 -3.56 14.32
C PRO A 102 -28.99 -3.67 15.21
N GLY A 103 -29.63 -2.52 15.49
CA GLY A 103 -30.72 -2.34 16.44
C GLY A 103 -30.29 -1.94 17.86
N ASP A 104 -29.01 -2.06 18.22
CA ASP A 104 -28.53 -1.62 19.54
C ASP A 104 -28.50 -0.09 19.63
N THR A 105 -28.87 0.43 20.80
CA THR A 105 -28.78 1.89 21.10
C THR A 105 -27.44 2.28 21.72
N VAL A 106 -26.62 1.28 22.04
CA VAL A 106 -25.37 1.43 22.79
C VAL A 106 -24.30 0.52 22.20
N LEU A 107 -23.12 1.07 21.92
CA LEU A 107 -21.89 0.34 21.61
C LEU A 107 -21.02 0.28 22.86
N LYS A 108 -20.58 -0.92 23.27
CA LYS A 108 -19.58 -1.08 24.34
C LYS A 108 -18.24 -1.44 23.72
N ALA A 109 -17.25 -0.57 23.88
CA ALA A 109 -15.89 -0.81 23.44
C ALA A 109 -15.01 -1.21 24.63
N GLN A 110 -14.11 -2.14 24.39
CA GLN A 110 -13.05 -2.55 25.31
C GLN A 110 -11.71 -2.52 24.58
N MET A 111 -10.69 -2.05 25.27
CA MET A 111 -9.29 -2.11 24.82
C MET A 111 -8.46 -2.53 26.02
N ASN A 112 -7.89 -3.74 25.99
CA ASN A 112 -7.25 -4.33 27.17
C ASN A 112 -8.19 -4.32 28.40
N LEU A 113 -7.84 -3.54 29.44
CA LEU A 113 -8.65 -3.35 30.66
C LEU A 113 -9.56 -2.11 30.59
N ALA A 114 -9.34 -1.20 29.65
CA ALA A 114 -10.12 0.00 29.48
C ALA A 114 -11.47 -0.34 28.83
N ARG A 115 -12.55 0.28 29.30
CA ARG A 115 -13.91 0.10 28.77
C ARG A 115 -14.57 1.45 28.57
N LYS A 116 -15.31 1.60 27.49
CA LYS A 116 -16.08 2.81 27.18
C LYS A 116 -17.39 2.44 26.53
N THR A 117 -18.40 3.27 26.74
CA THR A 117 -19.74 3.06 26.21
C THR A 117 -20.15 4.28 25.41
N PHE A 118 -20.66 4.06 24.21
CA PHE A 118 -21.08 5.10 23.28
C PHE A 118 -22.57 4.96 22.98
N ASN A 119 -23.30 6.07 23.03
CA ASN A 119 -24.67 6.12 22.54
C ASN A 119 -24.63 6.12 21.01
N VAL A 120 -25.34 5.19 20.38
CA VAL A 120 -25.44 5.05 18.92
C VAL A 120 -26.89 5.13 18.41
N SER A 121 -27.84 5.54 19.27
CA SER A 121 -29.28 5.64 18.95
C SER A 121 -29.63 6.65 17.84
N TYR A 122 -28.68 7.48 17.42
CA TYR A 122 -28.85 8.51 16.39
C TYR A 122 -28.16 8.15 15.06
N LEU A 123 -27.68 6.90 14.92
CA LEU A 123 -26.95 6.43 13.75
C LEU A 123 -27.87 6.35 12.52
N SER A 124 -27.90 7.44 11.74
CA SER A 124 -28.86 7.64 10.65
C SER A 124 -28.24 8.34 9.43
N SER A 125 -26.95 8.65 9.49
CA SER A 125 -26.27 9.43 8.46
C SER A 125 -24.75 9.25 8.52
N ILE A 126 -24.09 9.66 7.43
CA ILE A 126 -22.64 9.72 7.34
C ILE A 126 -22.03 10.59 8.45
N PRO A 127 -22.52 11.83 8.73
CA PRO A 127 -22.02 12.62 9.85
C PRO A 127 -22.18 11.94 11.22
N ALA A 128 -23.31 11.28 11.48
CA ALA A 128 -23.54 10.55 12.73
C ALA A 128 -22.54 9.38 12.88
N THR A 129 -22.32 8.63 11.79
CA THR A 129 -21.36 7.52 11.76
C THR A 129 -19.94 8.02 11.98
N LEU A 130 -19.54 9.11 11.31
CA LEU A 130 -18.22 9.72 11.47
C LEU A 130 -17.96 10.16 12.92
N ASP A 131 -18.96 10.73 13.58
CA ASP A 131 -18.85 11.12 14.99
C ASP A 131 -18.62 9.92 15.92
N ILE A 132 -19.32 8.80 15.69
CA ILE A 132 -19.09 7.56 16.45
C ILE A 132 -17.69 6.99 16.17
N LEU A 133 -17.29 6.87 14.91
CA LEU A 133 -15.97 6.37 14.54
C LEU A 133 -14.85 7.23 15.15
N LYS A 134 -14.96 8.56 15.11
CA LYS A 134 -14.01 9.46 15.78
C LYS A 134 -13.88 9.18 17.28
N LYS A 135 -15.01 8.96 17.97
CA LYS A 135 -15.02 8.63 19.40
C LYS A 135 -14.37 7.28 19.68
N VAL A 136 -14.57 6.29 18.81
CA VAL A 136 -13.94 4.97 18.89
C VAL A 136 -12.43 5.07 18.62
N TYR A 137 -12.03 5.80 17.58
CA TYR A 137 -10.62 6.00 17.24
C TYR A 137 -9.84 6.66 18.38
N VAL A 138 -10.39 7.71 18.99
CA VAL A 138 -9.76 8.36 20.17
C VAL A 138 -9.63 7.36 21.32
N PHE A 139 -10.63 6.51 21.54
CA PHE A 139 -10.55 5.48 22.57
C PHE A 139 -9.46 4.43 22.27
N ILE A 140 -9.30 4.01 21.02
CA ILE A 140 -8.20 3.12 20.60
C ILE A 140 -6.86 3.83 20.81
N GLU A 141 -6.67 5.03 20.27
CA GLU A 141 -5.42 5.82 20.35
C GLU A 141 -4.95 6.04 21.79
N GLU A 142 -5.88 6.36 22.70
CA GLU A 142 -5.61 6.56 24.13
C GLU A 142 -5.10 5.27 24.81
N ASN A 143 -5.56 4.10 24.39
CA ASN A 143 -5.34 2.82 25.08
C ASN A 143 -4.47 1.81 24.30
N LEU A 144 -3.98 2.19 23.12
CA LEU A 144 -3.09 1.38 22.29
C LEU A 144 -1.67 1.37 22.87
N GLU A 145 -1.18 0.18 23.22
CA GLU A 145 0.19 -0.03 23.71
C GLU A 145 1.16 -0.47 22.60
N SER A 146 0.63 -1.02 21.50
CA SER A 146 1.37 -1.54 20.35
C SER A 146 1.70 -0.48 19.30
N GLU A 147 2.70 -0.76 18.46
CA GLU A 147 3.13 0.09 17.32
C GLU A 147 2.24 -0.08 16.09
N VAL A 148 0.90 -0.07 16.25
CA VAL A 148 -0.01 -0.07 15.10
C VAL A 148 -0.04 1.34 14.49
N ASP A 149 0.09 1.44 13.17
CA ASP A 149 -0.13 2.71 12.48
C ASP A 149 -1.61 3.07 12.57
N LEU A 150 -1.89 4.18 13.25
CA LEU A 150 -3.23 4.67 13.48
C LEU A 150 -3.98 4.97 12.16
N HIS A 151 -3.27 5.28 11.08
CA HIS A 151 -3.90 5.46 9.77
C HIS A 151 -4.52 4.17 9.23
N ASP A 152 -3.91 3.01 9.48
CA ASP A 152 -4.43 1.72 9.03
C ASP A 152 -5.80 1.42 9.67
N VAL A 153 -6.00 1.85 10.93
CA VAL A 153 -7.29 1.76 11.62
C VAL A 153 -8.39 2.50 10.86
N GLU A 154 -8.10 3.71 10.35
CA GLU A 154 -9.07 4.44 9.52
C GLU A 154 -9.36 3.73 8.20
N TYR A 155 -8.33 3.21 7.52
CA TYR A 155 -8.51 2.50 6.24
C TYR A 155 -9.38 1.26 6.39
N VAL A 156 -9.13 0.42 7.41
CA VAL A 156 -9.93 -0.79 7.63
C VAL A 156 -11.34 -0.47 8.08
N ALA A 157 -11.53 0.53 8.93
CA ALA A 157 -12.86 0.95 9.38
C ALA A 157 -13.72 1.48 8.22
N VAL A 158 -13.15 2.34 7.38
CA VAL A 158 -13.83 2.88 6.19
C VAL A 158 -14.18 1.77 5.21
N ASN A 159 -13.25 0.84 4.94
CA ASN A 159 -13.51 -0.29 4.06
C ASN A 159 -14.55 -1.26 4.63
N GLY A 160 -14.53 -1.51 5.94
CA GLY A 160 -15.58 -2.26 6.64
C GLY A 160 -16.95 -1.61 6.44
N PHE A 161 -17.05 -0.30 6.68
CA PHE A 161 -18.29 0.45 6.45
C PHE A 161 -18.78 0.36 5.01
N MET A 162 -17.89 0.43 4.01
CA MET A 162 -18.26 0.43 2.60
C MET A 162 -18.70 -0.93 2.06
N ASN A 163 -18.52 -2.03 2.80
CA ASN A 163 -18.98 -3.36 2.37
C ASN A 163 -20.48 -3.43 2.08
N ILE A 164 -21.28 -2.56 2.72
CA ILE A 164 -22.73 -2.47 2.52
C ILE A 164 -23.11 -1.91 1.14
N LEU A 165 -22.19 -1.21 0.47
CA LEU A 165 -22.45 -0.50 -0.77
C LEU A 165 -22.46 -1.49 -1.94
N ASP A 166 -21.28 -2.01 -2.26
CA ASP A 166 -21.05 -2.99 -3.32
C ASP A 166 -19.62 -3.58 -3.19
N PRO A 167 -19.28 -4.67 -3.90
CA PRO A 167 -17.97 -5.31 -3.77
C PRO A 167 -16.78 -4.51 -4.34
N HIS A 168 -17.02 -3.41 -5.06
CA HIS A 168 -16.00 -2.64 -5.78
C HIS A 168 -15.69 -1.27 -5.15
N SER A 169 -16.56 -0.78 -4.26
CA SER A 169 -16.38 0.46 -3.50
C SER A 169 -15.36 0.25 -2.39
N ARG A 170 -14.10 0.64 -2.65
CA ARG A 170 -12.99 0.50 -1.69
C ARG A 170 -12.11 1.73 -1.64
N LEU A 171 -11.55 1.97 -0.47
CA LEU A 171 -10.51 2.94 -0.22
C LEU A 171 -9.17 2.19 -0.27
N LEU A 172 -8.28 2.62 -1.17
CA LEU A 172 -6.95 2.03 -1.32
C LEU A 172 -5.97 2.72 -0.36
N ALA A 173 -5.28 1.92 0.45
CA ALA A 173 -4.14 2.39 1.23
C ALA A 173 -2.99 2.87 0.29
N PRO A 174 -2.09 3.76 0.73
CA PRO A 174 -1.12 4.41 -0.15
C PRO A 174 -0.21 3.46 -0.92
N ASP A 175 0.21 2.37 -0.30
CA ASP A 175 0.99 1.27 -0.85
C ASP A 175 0.20 0.46 -1.89
N ILE A 176 -1.04 0.06 -1.58
CA ILE A 176 -1.92 -0.61 -2.54
C ILE A 176 -2.21 0.30 -3.74
N TYR A 177 -2.45 1.59 -3.50
CA TYR A 177 -2.67 2.59 -4.54
C TYR A 177 -1.44 2.72 -5.45
N ARG A 178 -0.22 2.74 -4.89
CA ARG A 178 1.01 2.79 -5.71
C ARG A 178 1.12 1.57 -6.64
N GLU A 179 0.86 0.36 -6.14
CA GLU A 179 0.89 -0.85 -6.99
C GLU A 179 -0.22 -0.85 -8.04
N PHE A 180 -1.41 -0.36 -7.69
CA PHE A 180 -2.50 -0.16 -8.63
C PHE A 180 -2.10 0.81 -9.76
N MET A 181 -1.45 1.92 -9.41
CA MET A 181 -0.95 2.90 -10.38
C MET A 181 0.13 2.33 -11.30
N VAL A 182 1.05 1.50 -10.79
CA VAL A 182 2.05 0.82 -11.62
C VAL A 182 1.39 -0.13 -12.62
N THR A 183 0.36 -0.85 -12.17
CA THR A 183 -0.37 -1.80 -13.03
C THR A 183 -1.12 -1.07 -14.14
N THR A 184 -1.76 0.06 -13.84
CA THR A 184 -2.55 0.84 -14.81
C THR A 184 -1.69 1.71 -15.73
N SER A 185 -0.60 2.29 -15.24
CA SER A 185 0.35 3.02 -16.09
C SER A 185 1.13 2.10 -17.02
N GLY A 186 1.22 0.81 -16.68
CA GLY A 186 2.11 -0.14 -17.36
C GLY A 186 3.59 0.24 -17.21
N SER A 187 3.94 1.10 -16.25
CA SER A 187 5.32 1.53 -16.06
C SER A 187 5.66 1.85 -14.61
N PHE A 188 6.93 1.65 -14.26
CA PHE A 188 7.45 2.00 -12.94
C PHE A 188 8.90 2.45 -13.00
N GLY A 189 9.32 3.27 -12.03
CA GLY A 189 10.72 3.62 -11.85
C GLY A 189 11.49 2.49 -11.16
N GLY A 190 12.55 2.00 -11.80
CA GLY A 190 13.36 0.92 -11.25
C GLY A 190 14.49 0.48 -12.18
N ILE A 191 15.05 -0.69 -11.91
CA ILE A 191 16.21 -1.22 -12.66
C ILE A 191 15.86 -2.31 -13.67
N GLY A 192 14.62 -2.81 -13.66
CA GLY A 192 14.13 -3.79 -14.62
C GLY A 192 14.56 -5.23 -14.37
N ILE A 193 14.36 -5.74 -13.15
CA ILE A 193 14.57 -7.16 -12.82
C ILE A 193 13.33 -7.78 -12.21
N VAL A 194 13.14 -9.07 -12.49
CA VAL A 194 12.24 -9.94 -11.74
C VAL A 194 13.05 -10.63 -10.66
N VAL A 195 12.65 -10.47 -9.40
CA VAL A 195 13.28 -11.09 -8.24
C VAL A 195 12.33 -12.06 -7.57
N GLY A 196 12.90 -13.06 -6.90
CA GLY A 196 12.16 -14.00 -6.08
C GLY A 196 13.06 -14.56 -4.99
N VAL A 197 12.46 -15.30 -4.04
CA VAL A 197 13.22 -15.98 -3.00
C VAL A 197 13.45 -17.43 -3.42
N ARG A 198 14.71 -17.86 -3.49
CA ARG A 198 15.11 -19.25 -3.72
C ARG A 198 16.05 -19.67 -2.61
N GLU A 199 15.77 -20.80 -1.96
CA GLU A 199 16.59 -21.30 -0.85
C GLU A 199 16.86 -20.23 0.23
N ASN A 200 15.83 -19.45 0.56
CA ASN A 200 15.88 -18.33 1.52
C ASN A 200 16.79 -17.16 1.11
N LYS A 201 17.20 -17.08 -0.15
CA LYS A 201 18.05 -16.01 -0.70
C LYS A 201 17.28 -15.19 -1.71
N LEU A 202 17.53 -13.87 -1.73
CA LEU A 202 16.99 -13.00 -2.75
C LEU A 202 17.73 -13.24 -4.07
N THR A 203 17.02 -13.68 -5.10
CA THR A 203 17.61 -14.13 -6.36
C THR A 203 16.94 -13.46 -7.55
N VAL A 204 17.74 -13.10 -8.54
CA VAL A 204 17.25 -12.64 -9.85
C VAL A 204 16.65 -13.82 -10.59
N VAL A 205 15.35 -13.74 -10.87
CA VAL A 205 14.65 -14.70 -11.73
C VAL A 205 15.02 -14.42 -13.19
N SER A 206 14.91 -13.16 -13.61
CA SER A 206 15.31 -12.72 -14.95
C SER A 206 15.47 -11.19 -14.99
N PRO A 207 16.51 -10.65 -15.64
CA PRO A 207 16.49 -9.27 -16.12
C PRO A 207 15.42 -9.08 -17.19
N LEU A 208 14.84 -7.89 -17.25
CA LEU A 208 13.96 -7.49 -18.35
C LEU A 208 14.78 -6.92 -19.51
N ASP A 209 14.40 -7.22 -20.74
CA ASP A 209 15.10 -6.71 -21.92
C ASP A 209 15.08 -5.18 -21.99
N ASP A 210 16.12 -4.59 -22.57
CA ASP A 210 16.27 -3.14 -22.75
C ASP A 210 16.25 -2.32 -21.43
N THR A 211 16.50 -2.94 -20.28
CA THR A 211 16.54 -2.27 -18.98
C THR A 211 17.95 -2.02 -18.44
N PRO A 212 18.13 -1.13 -17.43
CA PRO A 212 19.44 -0.91 -16.80
C PRO A 212 20.12 -2.19 -16.33
N ALA A 213 19.37 -3.11 -15.72
CA ALA A 213 19.92 -4.38 -15.23
C ALA A 213 20.40 -5.30 -16.35
N ALA A 214 19.65 -5.41 -17.45
CA ALA A 214 20.09 -6.19 -18.61
C ALA A 214 21.37 -5.59 -19.22
N ARG A 215 21.45 -4.26 -19.37
CA ARG A 215 22.64 -3.57 -19.88
C ARG A 215 23.86 -3.73 -18.97
N ALA A 216 23.65 -3.82 -17.66
CA ALA A 216 24.69 -4.10 -16.69
C ALA A 216 25.12 -5.58 -16.63
N GLY A 217 24.51 -6.44 -17.45
CA GLY A 217 24.88 -7.85 -17.53
C GLY A 217 24.47 -8.67 -16.31
N MET A 218 23.41 -8.24 -15.59
CA MET A 218 22.75 -9.10 -14.60
C MET A 218 22.18 -10.35 -15.29
N ARG A 219 22.08 -11.45 -14.56
CA ARG A 219 21.68 -12.76 -15.09
C ARG A 219 20.68 -13.44 -14.16
N ALA A 220 19.86 -14.31 -14.75
CA ALA A 220 19.07 -15.25 -13.97
C ALA A 220 20.00 -16.08 -13.06
N GLY A 221 19.62 -16.23 -11.79
CA GLY A 221 20.40 -16.93 -10.78
C GLY A 221 21.38 -16.05 -9.99
N ASP A 222 21.57 -14.78 -10.34
CA ASP A 222 22.36 -13.86 -9.50
C ASP A 222 21.68 -13.72 -8.12
N GLU A 223 22.43 -14.00 -7.05
CA GLU A 223 21.99 -13.78 -5.67
C GLU A 223 22.27 -12.32 -5.31
N ILE A 224 21.25 -11.55 -4.98
CA ILE A 224 21.43 -10.19 -4.48
C ILE A 224 21.72 -10.33 -3.00
N ILE A 225 22.93 -9.97 -2.56
CA ILE A 225 23.35 -10.10 -1.15
C ILE A 225 23.25 -8.77 -0.40
N ARG A 226 23.33 -7.62 -1.10
CA ARG A 226 23.25 -6.28 -0.51
C ARG A 226 22.52 -5.31 -1.43
N ILE A 227 21.69 -4.43 -0.88
CA ILE A 227 21.07 -3.30 -1.56
C ILE A 227 21.38 -2.04 -0.75
N GLU A 228 22.01 -1.05 -1.39
CA GLU A 228 22.71 0.04 -0.71
C GLU A 228 23.61 -0.52 0.38
N ASP A 229 23.51 -0.02 1.61
CA ASP A 229 24.33 -0.44 2.74
C ASP A 229 23.75 -1.60 3.55
N GLU A 230 22.64 -2.20 3.10
CA GLU A 230 21.92 -3.20 3.86
C GLU A 230 22.01 -4.60 3.26
N SER A 231 22.29 -5.57 4.13
CA SER A 231 22.22 -6.99 3.79
C SER A 231 20.80 -7.36 3.42
N THR A 232 20.66 -8.18 2.39
CA THR A 232 19.37 -8.77 1.98
C THR A 232 19.05 -10.05 2.75
N GLU A 233 19.95 -10.51 3.62
CA GLU A 233 19.71 -11.67 4.47
C GLU A 233 18.52 -11.39 5.41
N ASN A 234 17.50 -12.25 5.35
CA ASN A 234 16.21 -12.08 6.04
C ASN A 234 15.40 -10.83 5.62
N MET A 235 15.80 -10.12 4.56
CA MET A 235 15.02 -9.00 4.03
C MET A 235 13.74 -9.55 3.37
N PRO A 236 12.54 -9.08 3.78
CA PRO A 236 11.31 -9.40 3.09
C PRO A 236 11.35 -9.02 1.60
N LEU A 237 10.75 -9.86 0.75
CA LEU A 237 10.76 -9.63 -0.70
C LEU A 237 10.16 -8.28 -1.09
N ASP A 238 9.09 -7.85 -0.42
CA ASP A 238 8.44 -6.57 -0.67
C ASP A 238 9.34 -5.39 -0.28
N GLU A 239 10.12 -5.52 0.79
CA GLU A 239 11.12 -4.52 1.18
C GLU A 239 12.23 -4.41 0.13
N ALA A 240 12.75 -5.54 -0.34
CA ALA A 240 13.73 -5.55 -1.42
C ALA A 240 13.19 -4.86 -2.68
N VAL A 241 11.96 -5.17 -3.11
CA VAL A 241 11.31 -4.53 -4.26
C VAL A 241 11.18 -3.01 -4.04
N LYS A 242 10.77 -2.57 -2.85
CA LYS A 242 10.66 -1.14 -2.51
C LYS A 242 12.01 -0.42 -2.64
N ARG A 243 13.11 -1.05 -2.23
CA ARG A 243 14.48 -0.49 -2.32
C ARG A 243 15.01 -0.45 -3.75
N LEU A 244 14.71 -1.47 -4.55
CA LEU A 244 15.14 -1.55 -5.95
C LEU A 244 14.38 -0.57 -6.86
N ARG A 245 13.11 -0.30 -6.52
CA ARG A 245 12.30 0.76 -7.13
C ARG A 245 12.72 2.13 -6.61
N GLY A 246 12.32 3.16 -7.34
CA GLY A 246 12.61 4.54 -6.98
C GLY A 246 12.45 5.48 -8.16
N PRO A 247 12.60 6.80 -7.95
CA PRO A 247 12.45 7.78 -9.00
C PRO A 247 13.43 7.54 -10.15
N GLU A 248 12.98 7.76 -11.39
CA GLU A 248 13.84 7.74 -12.57
C GLU A 248 15.03 8.70 -12.41
N GLY A 249 16.21 8.27 -12.88
CA GLY A 249 17.45 9.03 -12.80
C GLY A 249 18.17 8.94 -11.45
N THR A 250 17.61 8.26 -10.46
CA THR A 250 18.32 7.98 -9.19
C THR A 250 19.12 6.69 -9.28
N ASP A 251 20.26 6.62 -8.60
CA ASP A 251 21.09 5.42 -8.59
C ASP A 251 20.68 4.45 -7.49
N VAL A 252 20.94 3.16 -7.72
CA VAL A 252 20.90 2.11 -6.72
C VAL A 252 22.19 1.29 -6.76
N ASN A 253 22.79 1.10 -5.60
CA ASN A 253 23.97 0.24 -5.45
C ASN A 253 23.54 -1.13 -4.97
N MET A 254 24.09 -2.17 -5.59
CA MET A 254 23.84 -3.55 -5.19
C MET A 254 25.15 -4.32 -5.15
N THR A 255 25.16 -5.36 -4.33
CA THR A 255 26.20 -6.38 -4.36
C THR A 255 25.53 -7.71 -4.68
N ILE A 256 26.02 -8.40 -5.71
CA ILE A 256 25.51 -9.70 -6.13
C ILE A 256 26.58 -10.78 -5.97
N GLN A 257 26.15 -12.00 -5.68
CA GLN A 257 26.95 -13.21 -5.74
C GLN A 257 26.48 -14.03 -6.95
N ARG A 258 27.40 -14.29 -7.88
CA ARG A 258 27.15 -15.07 -9.09
C ARG A 258 27.77 -16.46 -8.97
N GLU A 259 27.05 -17.47 -9.43
CA GLU A 259 27.59 -18.83 -9.49
C GLU A 259 28.82 -18.88 -10.41
N GLY A 260 29.89 -19.52 -9.93
CA GLY A 260 31.17 -19.60 -10.62
C GLY A 260 32.11 -18.41 -10.40
N GLU A 261 31.64 -17.31 -9.79
CA GLU A 261 32.47 -16.15 -9.45
C GLU A 261 32.91 -16.22 -7.98
N ALA A 262 34.23 -16.17 -7.74
CA ALA A 262 34.79 -16.31 -6.40
C ALA A 262 34.58 -15.08 -5.50
N LYS A 263 34.30 -13.92 -6.08
CA LYS A 263 34.09 -12.66 -5.36
C LYS A 263 32.73 -12.07 -5.70
N PRO A 264 32.05 -11.42 -4.73
CA PRO A 264 30.86 -10.64 -5.03
C PRO A 264 31.14 -9.52 -6.04
N ILE A 265 30.14 -9.23 -6.87
CA ILE A 265 30.19 -8.20 -7.90
C ILE A 265 29.38 -7.00 -7.40
N GLU A 266 30.00 -5.83 -7.37
CA GLU A 266 29.30 -4.57 -7.11
C GLU A 266 28.70 -4.04 -8.42
N VAL A 267 27.43 -3.66 -8.37
CA VAL A 267 26.68 -3.15 -9.52
C VAL A 267 25.99 -1.86 -9.09
N SER A 268 26.31 -0.77 -9.77
CA SER A 268 25.60 0.51 -9.61
C SER A 268 24.73 0.74 -10.84
N LEU A 269 23.43 0.92 -10.62
CA LEU A 269 22.44 1.06 -11.68
C LEU A 269 21.67 2.36 -11.52
N THR A 270 21.57 3.14 -12.59
CA THR A 270 20.63 4.25 -12.64
C THR A 270 19.22 3.73 -12.94
N ARG A 271 18.27 4.04 -12.07
CA ARG A 271 16.86 3.70 -12.26
C ARG A 271 16.32 4.40 -13.50
N ALA A 272 15.56 3.67 -14.30
CA ALA A 272 14.89 4.16 -15.50
C ALA A 272 13.38 3.94 -15.38
N ARG A 273 12.62 4.56 -16.27
CA ARG A 273 11.23 4.16 -16.51
C ARG A 273 11.22 2.77 -17.18
N ILE A 274 10.73 1.78 -16.45
CA ILE A 274 10.56 0.41 -16.93
C ILE A 274 9.14 0.26 -17.47
N GLU A 275 9.01 -0.11 -18.74
CA GLU A 275 7.71 -0.34 -19.38
C GLU A 275 7.38 -1.83 -19.39
N ILE A 276 6.17 -2.16 -18.93
CA ILE A 276 5.60 -3.50 -19.01
C ILE A 276 4.74 -3.52 -20.27
N LYS A 277 5.17 -4.23 -21.30
CA LYS A 277 4.41 -4.32 -22.57
C LYS A 277 3.11 -5.09 -22.33
N SER A 278 1.97 -4.43 -22.54
CA SER A 278 0.64 -5.06 -22.54
C SER A 278 0.24 -5.60 -23.91
N VAL A 279 0.94 -5.19 -24.97
CA VAL A 279 0.70 -5.60 -26.36
C VAL A 279 1.83 -6.52 -26.80
N SER A 280 1.46 -7.69 -27.31
CA SER A 280 2.34 -8.59 -28.04
C SER A 280 1.68 -8.96 -29.36
N TYR A 281 2.46 -9.16 -30.41
CA TYR A 281 1.92 -9.39 -31.75
C TYR A 281 2.79 -10.32 -32.57
N GLU A 282 2.16 -10.95 -33.57
CA GLU A 282 2.80 -11.83 -34.53
C GLU A 282 2.00 -11.78 -35.85
N LEU A 283 2.71 -11.79 -36.99
CA LEU A 283 2.07 -11.98 -38.29
C LEU A 283 1.96 -13.48 -38.61
N LEU A 284 0.74 -14.02 -38.56
CA LEU A 284 0.47 -15.43 -38.84
C LEU A 284 0.52 -15.75 -40.34
N PRO A 285 0.73 -17.03 -40.72
CA PRO A 285 0.65 -17.47 -42.10
C PRO A 285 -0.65 -17.02 -42.78
N GLY A 286 -0.51 -16.50 -44.01
CA GLY A 286 -1.64 -15.95 -44.77
C GLY A 286 -1.92 -14.46 -44.53
N ASN A 287 -0.98 -13.74 -43.91
CA ASN A 287 -1.05 -12.30 -43.61
C ASN A 287 -2.20 -11.93 -42.67
N VAL A 288 -2.39 -12.74 -41.63
CA VAL A 288 -3.35 -12.46 -40.58
C VAL A 288 -2.57 -11.97 -39.37
N GLY A 289 -2.80 -10.73 -38.94
CA GLY A 289 -2.21 -10.23 -37.72
C GLY A 289 -2.83 -10.92 -36.51
N TYR A 290 -2.01 -11.31 -35.55
CA TYR A 290 -2.44 -11.71 -34.23
C TYR A 290 -1.89 -10.71 -33.23
N VAL A 291 -2.77 -10.11 -32.44
CA VAL A 291 -2.39 -9.22 -31.34
C VAL A 291 -3.01 -9.73 -30.06
N ARG A 292 -2.19 -9.89 -29.04
CA ARG A 292 -2.64 -10.16 -27.68
C ARG A 292 -2.46 -8.91 -26.83
N LEU A 293 -3.57 -8.39 -26.32
CA LEU A 293 -3.63 -7.24 -25.42
C LEU A 293 -4.03 -7.74 -24.03
N THR A 294 -3.08 -7.76 -23.09
CA THR A 294 -3.26 -8.40 -21.77
C THR A 294 -3.83 -7.47 -20.70
N SER A 295 -3.83 -6.15 -20.92
CA SER A 295 -4.42 -5.14 -20.04
C SER A 295 -4.51 -3.81 -20.78
N PHE A 296 -5.48 -2.96 -20.43
CA PHE A 296 -5.57 -1.58 -20.92
C PHE A 296 -4.74 -0.65 -20.04
N GLN A 297 -3.49 -0.42 -20.44
CA GLN A 297 -2.52 0.45 -19.79
C GLN A 297 -2.37 1.77 -20.54
N GLU A 298 -1.77 2.78 -19.90
CA GLU A 298 -1.59 4.15 -20.43
C GLU A 298 -1.00 4.22 -21.86
N ILE A 299 -0.20 3.22 -22.26
CA ILE A 299 0.44 3.15 -23.58
C ILE A 299 -0.20 2.14 -24.55
N SER A 300 -1.23 1.39 -24.13
CA SER A 300 -1.75 0.26 -24.91
C SER A 300 -2.30 0.66 -26.28
N ALA A 301 -2.99 1.80 -26.38
CA ALA A 301 -3.54 2.25 -27.67
C ALA A 301 -2.42 2.58 -28.68
N ARG A 302 -1.35 3.24 -28.21
CA ARG A 302 -0.16 3.54 -29.02
C ARG A 302 0.53 2.24 -29.45
N ASP A 303 0.80 1.35 -28.51
CA ASP A 303 1.54 0.12 -28.78
C ASP A 303 0.76 -0.81 -29.72
N LEU A 304 -0.57 -0.85 -29.62
CA LEU A 304 -1.42 -1.57 -30.57
C LEU A 304 -1.32 -0.97 -31.98
N LYS A 305 -1.40 0.36 -32.09
CA LYS A 305 -1.26 1.05 -33.38
C LYS A 305 0.10 0.79 -34.03
N ASP A 306 1.17 0.84 -33.24
CA ASP A 306 2.53 0.57 -33.72
C ASP A 306 2.69 -0.91 -34.14
N ALA A 307 2.10 -1.85 -33.40
CA ALA A 307 2.06 -3.27 -33.76
C ALA A 307 1.34 -3.52 -35.09
N LEU A 308 0.18 -2.87 -35.31
CA LEU A 308 -0.57 -2.96 -36.56
C LEU A 308 0.24 -2.42 -37.73
N ALA A 309 0.86 -1.24 -37.57
CA ALA A 309 1.70 -0.63 -38.60
C ALA A 309 2.92 -1.49 -38.94
N ALA A 310 3.56 -2.11 -37.93
CA ALA A 310 4.69 -3.02 -38.12
C ALA A 310 4.29 -4.25 -38.96
N MET A 311 3.23 -4.95 -38.56
CA MET A 311 2.77 -6.14 -39.29
C MET A 311 2.30 -5.81 -40.72
N GLN A 312 1.66 -4.66 -40.93
CA GLN A 312 1.28 -4.22 -42.28
C GLN A 312 2.51 -3.89 -43.14
N GLY A 313 3.58 -3.35 -42.55
CA GLY A 313 4.85 -3.08 -43.24
C GLY A 313 5.60 -4.35 -43.67
N GLU A 314 5.41 -5.46 -42.95
CA GLU A 314 5.98 -6.77 -43.30
C GLU A 314 5.26 -7.44 -44.49
N VAL A 315 3.99 -7.10 -44.71
CA VAL A 315 3.22 -7.58 -45.84
C VAL A 315 3.69 -6.88 -47.12
N SER A 316 4.25 -7.63 -48.06
CA SER A 316 4.84 -7.11 -49.30
C SER A 316 4.16 -7.65 -50.56
N GLY A 317 4.13 -6.82 -51.62
CA GLY A 317 3.66 -7.22 -52.96
C GLY A 317 2.15 -7.10 -53.17
N ALA A 318 1.57 -8.00 -53.97
CA ALA A 318 0.13 -8.05 -54.24
C ALA A 318 -0.70 -8.67 -53.10
N ASP A 319 0.00 -9.26 -52.13
CA ASP A 319 -0.56 -9.87 -50.95
C ASP A 319 -0.95 -8.78 -49.96
N LYS A 320 -2.23 -8.77 -49.54
CA LYS A 320 -2.77 -7.77 -48.61
C LYS A 320 -2.77 -8.31 -47.18
N PHE A 321 -2.79 -7.41 -46.20
CA PHE A 321 -3.14 -7.75 -44.82
C PHE A 321 -4.59 -8.25 -44.80
N LYS A 322 -4.82 -9.52 -44.42
CA LYS A 322 -6.09 -10.22 -44.67
C LYS A 322 -7.04 -10.21 -43.49
N GLY A 323 -6.58 -9.85 -42.29
CA GLY A 323 -7.40 -9.88 -41.09
C GLY A 323 -6.60 -9.70 -39.82
N LEU A 324 -7.32 -9.46 -38.72
CA LEU A 324 -6.77 -9.32 -37.39
C LEU A 324 -7.49 -10.25 -36.42
N VAL A 325 -6.72 -10.98 -35.60
CA VAL A 325 -7.21 -11.63 -34.39
C VAL A 325 -6.75 -10.78 -33.20
N LEU A 326 -7.69 -10.14 -32.51
CA LEU A 326 -7.45 -9.40 -31.27
C LEU A 326 -7.79 -10.30 -30.08
N ASP A 327 -6.77 -10.82 -29.42
CA ASP A 327 -6.90 -11.68 -28.25
C ASP A 327 -6.95 -10.87 -26.95
N LEU A 328 -8.14 -10.85 -26.34
CA LEU A 328 -8.43 -10.24 -25.04
C LEU A 328 -8.69 -11.29 -23.95
N ARG A 329 -8.35 -12.57 -24.18
CA ARG A 329 -8.50 -13.61 -23.16
C ARG A 329 -7.59 -13.31 -21.96
N ASN A 330 -8.15 -13.44 -20.77
CA ASN A 330 -7.51 -13.10 -19.49
C ASN A 330 -7.05 -11.64 -19.39
N ASN A 331 -7.70 -10.72 -20.11
CA ASN A 331 -7.53 -9.29 -19.94
C ASN A 331 -8.58 -8.77 -18.92
N PRO A 332 -8.18 -8.41 -17.69
CA PRO A 332 -9.11 -8.01 -16.63
C PRO A 332 -9.60 -6.55 -16.77
N GLY A 333 -9.34 -5.90 -17.90
CA GLY A 333 -9.69 -4.51 -18.16
C GLY A 333 -8.50 -3.58 -17.96
N GLY A 334 -8.74 -2.45 -17.29
CA GLY A 334 -7.73 -1.42 -17.06
C GLY A 334 -8.32 -0.02 -17.23
N LEU A 335 -7.54 0.87 -17.84
CA LEU A 335 -7.91 2.25 -18.06
C LEU A 335 -9.01 2.39 -19.13
N LEU A 336 -10.16 2.97 -18.75
CA LEU A 336 -11.31 3.18 -19.64
C LEU A 336 -10.95 4.04 -20.86
N ASP A 337 -10.16 5.10 -20.67
CA ASP A 337 -9.70 5.97 -21.76
C ASP A 337 -8.85 5.20 -22.79
N GLN A 338 -8.11 4.19 -22.35
CA GLN A 338 -7.31 3.33 -23.22
C GLN A 338 -8.20 2.34 -23.97
N ALA A 339 -9.22 1.78 -23.32
CA ALA A 339 -10.21 0.95 -24.00
C ALA A 339 -10.98 1.73 -25.07
N ILE A 340 -11.32 3.00 -24.78
CA ILE A 340 -11.93 3.91 -25.76
C ILE A 340 -10.98 4.13 -26.93
N GLN A 341 -9.73 4.54 -26.68
CA GLN A 341 -8.76 4.82 -27.74
C GLN A 341 -8.45 3.58 -28.60
N VAL A 342 -8.33 2.39 -27.99
CA VAL A 342 -8.17 1.12 -28.71
C VAL A 342 -9.39 0.85 -29.60
N SER A 343 -10.60 1.04 -29.08
CA SER A 343 -11.83 0.85 -29.86
C SER A 343 -11.94 1.86 -31.02
N ASP A 344 -11.51 3.10 -30.78
CA ASP A 344 -11.53 4.20 -31.75
C ASP A 344 -10.56 3.96 -32.92
N LEU A 345 -9.58 3.05 -32.79
CA LEU A 345 -8.76 2.61 -33.93
C LEU A 345 -9.58 1.85 -34.99
N PHE A 346 -10.72 1.26 -34.62
CA PHE A 346 -11.48 0.37 -35.49
C PHE A 346 -12.88 0.89 -35.85
N LEU A 347 -13.39 1.89 -35.14
CA LEU A 347 -14.78 2.35 -35.27
C LEU A 347 -14.89 3.68 -36.03
N GLU A 348 -15.59 3.69 -37.16
CA GLU A 348 -15.75 4.91 -37.97
C GLU A 348 -16.71 5.92 -37.35
N SER A 349 -17.74 5.44 -36.65
CA SER A 349 -18.77 6.26 -36.02
C SER A 349 -19.58 5.45 -34.99
N GLY A 350 -20.36 6.16 -34.18
CA GLY A 350 -21.23 5.56 -33.15
C GLY A 350 -20.76 5.85 -31.73
N ASP A 351 -21.58 5.47 -30.75
CA ASP A 351 -21.21 5.51 -29.33
C ASP A 351 -20.31 4.29 -29.03
N ILE A 352 -19.13 4.51 -28.43
CA ILE A 352 -18.22 3.46 -27.98
C ILE A 352 -18.69 2.92 -26.63
N VAL A 353 -18.90 3.84 -25.67
CA VAL A 353 -19.32 3.52 -24.30
C VAL A 353 -20.15 4.67 -23.73
N SER A 354 -20.97 4.40 -22.73
CA SER A 354 -21.73 5.43 -22.01
C SER A 354 -21.54 5.28 -20.50
N THR A 355 -21.04 6.35 -19.87
CA THR A 355 -20.94 6.42 -18.40
C THR A 355 -22.18 7.09 -17.84
N VAL A 356 -22.86 6.42 -16.91
CA VAL A 356 -24.05 6.95 -16.22
C VAL A 356 -23.68 7.29 -14.78
N THR A 357 -23.93 8.54 -14.40
CA THR A 357 -23.79 9.05 -13.03
C THR A 357 -25.16 9.53 -12.52
N ARG A 358 -25.25 9.92 -11.24
CA ARG A 358 -26.48 10.47 -10.63
C ARG A 358 -27.06 11.65 -11.41
N MET A 359 -26.21 12.42 -12.08
CA MET A 359 -26.60 13.69 -12.71
C MET A 359 -26.50 13.69 -14.23
N SER A 360 -25.85 12.69 -14.83
CA SER A 360 -25.55 12.74 -16.26
C SER A 360 -25.34 11.36 -16.86
N ARG A 361 -25.73 11.21 -18.12
CA ARG A 361 -25.23 10.16 -19.01
C ARG A 361 -24.25 10.81 -19.99
N LYS A 362 -23.03 10.31 -20.06
CA LYS A 362 -21.97 10.83 -20.93
C LYS A 362 -21.54 9.72 -21.90
N PRO A 363 -22.01 9.77 -23.17
CA PRO A 363 -21.51 8.88 -24.20
C PRO A 363 -20.13 9.36 -24.69
N GLU A 364 -19.20 8.43 -24.84
CA GLU A 364 -17.96 8.61 -25.56
C GLU A 364 -18.17 8.06 -26.98
N ARG A 365 -17.75 8.82 -27.98
CA ARG A 365 -18.07 8.56 -29.39
C ARG A 365 -16.82 8.34 -30.20
N ALA A 366 -16.95 7.52 -31.23
CA ALA A 366 -15.87 7.28 -32.17
C ALA A 366 -15.57 8.52 -33.02
N HIS A 367 -14.29 8.77 -33.27
CA HIS A 367 -13.79 9.86 -34.10
C HIS A 367 -13.37 9.32 -35.47
N HIS A 368 -14.00 9.84 -36.52
CA HIS A 368 -13.90 9.36 -37.91
C HIS A 368 -12.49 9.41 -38.57
N PHE A 369 -11.38 9.69 -37.86
CA PHE A 369 -10.10 9.92 -38.52
C PHE A 369 -9.17 8.69 -38.53
N ARG A 370 -9.08 8.04 -39.69
CA ARG A 370 -8.11 6.96 -40.01
C ARG A 370 -8.22 5.74 -39.09
N THR A 371 -9.41 5.18 -39.05
CA THR A 371 -9.63 3.82 -38.52
C THR A 371 -8.92 2.79 -39.41
N GLU A 372 -8.78 1.57 -38.92
CA GLU A 372 -8.25 0.40 -39.62
C GLU A 372 -9.39 -0.35 -40.37
N PRO A 373 -9.78 0.01 -41.62
CA PRO A 373 -11.12 -0.33 -42.11
C PRO A 373 -11.18 -1.45 -43.15
N ASP A 374 -10.06 -2.07 -43.56
CA ASP A 374 -10.03 -2.83 -44.81
C ASP A 374 -9.87 -4.36 -44.65
N TYR A 375 -10.06 -4.88 -43.45
CA TYR A 375 -9.90 -6.31 -43.16
C TYR A 375 -10.82 -6.81 -42.03
N PRO A 376 -11.24 -8.09 -42.06
CA PRO A 376 -12.04 -8.69 -41.00
C PRO A 376 -11.27 -8.75 -39.68
N ILE A 377 -11.98 -8.50 -38.58
CA ILE A 377 -11.46 -8.57 -37.21
C ILE A 377 -12.21 -9.64 -36.43
N VAL A 378 -11.49 -10.49 -35.71
CA VAL A 378 -12.04 -11.45 -34.75
C VAL A 378 -11.50 -11.09 -33.37
N VAL A 379 -12.39 -10.95 -32.39
CA VAL A 379 -12.02 -10.70 -30.99
C VAL A 379 -12.16 -11.99 -30.20
N LEU A 380 -11.11 -12.42 -29.51
CA LEU A 380 -11.14 -13.58 -28.62
C LEU A 380 -11.33 -13.11 -27.17
N VAL A 381 -12.30 -13.70 -26.48
CA VAL A 381 -12.61 -13.43 -25.07
C VAL A 381 -12.81 -14.74 -24.30
N ASN A 382 -12.63 -14.72 -22.98
CA ASN A 382 -12.96 -15.84 -22.09
C ASN A 382 -13.48 -15.31 -20.73
N GLU A 383 -13.66 -16.20 -19.77
CA GLU A 383 -14.10 -15.87 -18.40
C GLU A 383 -13.18 -14.89 -17.65
N GLY A 384 -11.92 -14.74 -18.10
CA GLY A 384 -10.98 -13.77 -17.56
C GLY A 384 -11.02 -12.39 -18.23
N SER A 385 -11.85 -12.21 -19.26
CA SER A 385 -12.08 -10.91 -19.92
C SER A 385 -13.12 -10.12 -19.12
N ALA A 386 -12.72 -9.00 -18.50
CA ALA A 386 -13.58 -8.29 -17.55
C ALA A 386 -13.33 -6.78 -17.47
N SER A 387 -14.23 -6.08 -16.77
CA SER A 387 -14.08 -4.74 -16.18
C SER A 387 -15.23 -4.45 -15.23
#